data_AF-A0A1V5A3J4-F1
#
_entry.id   AF-A0A1V5A3J4-F1
#
_cell.length_a   1.000
_cell.length_b   1.000
_cell.length_c   1.000
_cell.angle_alpha   90.00
_cell.angle_beta   90.00
_cell.angle_gamma   90.00
#
_symmetry.space_group_name_H-M   'P 1'
#
loop_
_entity.id
_entity.type
_entity.pdbx_description
1 polymer ?
#
loop_
_entity_poly.entity_id
_entity_poly.type
_entity_poly.pdbx_seq_one_letter_code
_entity_poly.pdbx_strand_id
1 'polypeptide(L)'
;MNDDALSPVLAVMLILAVAVTLFSVYNAEYLPGLKQQAEVEHLQNVEESMVRFGSALENAISLKRELSMSEPVVLGGGDILLHSGKSSGTISVEQESEPVITVGIDSTSIPLHFVNFSYCPVDNFWVDQGYTWQYGYVNISRVSGGKMSDPVPLQYSTMEKVEQKILLNSSLGRSLIHHDCTSESCNNLTLYAVNVVPGVKNFTSGNGVASFTLKTEMEEPRLFEHVDSLYFSAGDTPFKDLQTWLSSKNTTLGGGNITLKMITITVSTS
;
A
#
# COMPACT_ATOMS: atom_id res chain seq x y z
N MET A 1 -18.14 -72.38 -25.61
CA MET A 1 -17.23 -71.86 -24.56
C MET A 1 -17.18 -70.35 -24.72
N ASN A 2 -17.12 -69.63 -23.61
CA ASN A 2 -17.64 -68.26 -23.42
C ASN A 2 -16.80 -67.12 -24.05
N ASP A 3 -16.66 -67.08 -25.38
CA ASP A 3 -15.92 -65.98 -26.03
C ASP A 3 -16.80 -64.74 -26.33
N ASP A 4 -18.12 -64.91 -26.44
CA ASP A 4 -19.05 -63.78 -26.69
C ASP A 4 -19.19 -62.82 -25.49
N ALA A 5 -18.85 -63.26 -24.28
CA ALA A 5 -18.84 -62.42 -23.09
C ALA A 5 -17.50 -61.66 -22.88
N LEU A 6 -16.42 -62.07 -23.55
CA LEU A 6 -15.09 -61.49 -23.41
C LEU A 6 -14.91 -60.19 -24.21
N SER A 7 -15.51 -60.10 -25.40
CA SER A 7 -15.41 -58.92 -26.28
C SER A 7 -16.03 -57.64 -25.67
N PRO A 8 -17.25 -57.67 -25.07
CA PRO A 8 -17.82 -56.50 -24.42
C PRO A 8 -16.98 -56.01 -23.23
N VAL A 9 -16.41 -56.93 -22.46
CA VAL A 9 -15.56 -56.60 -21.30
C VAL A 9 -14.26 -55.92 -21.74
N LEU A 10 -13.61 -56.45 -22.78
CA LEU A 10 -12.42 -55.84 -23.38
C LEU A 10 -12.71 -54.45 -23.93
N ALA A 11 -13.85 -54.25 -24.61
CA ALA A 11 -14.25 -52.95 -25.12
C ALA A 11 -14.45 -51.92 -23.99
N VAL A 12 -15.12 -52.30 -22.90
CA VAL A 12 -15.33 -51.43 -21.73
C VAL A 12 -14.00 -51.09 -21.04
N MET A 13 -13.09 -52.06 -20.89
CA MET A 13 -11.77 -51.82 -20.32
C MET A 13 -10.94 -50.84 -21.16
N LEU A 14 -11.03 -50.93 -22.48
CA LEU A 14 -10.32 -50.04 -23.40
C LEU A 14 -10.88 -48.61 -23.34
N ILE A 15 -12.21 -48.46 -23.27
CA ILE A 15 -12.86 -47.16 -23.06
C ILE A 15 -12.46 -46.56 -21.71
N LEU A 16 -12.45 -47.37 -20.64
CA LEU A 16 -12.02 -46.92 -19.32
C LEU A 16 -10.55 -46.49 -19.33
N ALA A 17 -9.67 -47.25 -19.98
CA ALA A 17 -8.26 -46.90 -20.11
C ALA A 17 -8.06 -45.56 -20.82
N VAL A 18 -8.80 -45.31 -21.91
CA VAL A 18 -8.78 -44.02 -22.62
C VAL A 18 -9.29 -42.89 -21.72
N ALA A 19 -10.41 -43.11 -21.01
CA ALA A 19 -10.97 -42.11 -20.10
C ALA A 19 -9.99 -41.76 -18.98
N VAL A 20 -9.38 -42.75 -18.32
CA VAL A 20 -8.39 -42.53 -17.25
C VAL A 20 -7.16 -41.80 -17.79
N THR A 21 -6.70 -42.13 -19.00
CA THR A 21 -5.56 -41.44 -19.63
C THR A 21 -5.89 -39.96 -19.89
N LEU A 22 -7.09 -39.66 -20.40
CA LEU A 22 -7.54 -38.28 -20.61
C LEU A 22 -7.65 -37.51 -19.28
N PHE A 23 -8.22 -38.13 -18.25
CA PHE A 23 -8.28 -37.53 -16.91
C PHE A 23 -6.89 -37.29 -16.32
N SER A 24 -5.94 -38.19 -16.57
CA SER A 24 -4.55 -38.05 -16.12
C SER A 24 -3.88 -36.86 -16.80
N VAL A 25 -3.99 -36.72 -18.12
CA VAL A 25 -3.43 -35.59 -18.87
C VAL A 25 -4.07 -34.27 -18.42
N TYR A 26 -5.39 -34.27 -18.23
CA TYR A 26 -6.12 -33.08 -17.76
C TYR A 26 -5.61 -32.59 -16.39
N ASN A 27 -5.48 -33.50 -15.42
CA ASN A 27 -5.02 -33.14 -14.08
C ASN A 27 -3.53 -32.80 -14.01
N ALA A 28 -2.70 -33.42 -14.86
CA ALA A 28 -1.26 -33.24 -14.83
C ALA A 28 -0.78 -31.98 -15.57
N GLU A 29 -1.41 -31.62 -16.69
CA GLU A 29 -0.91 -30.54 -17.56
C GLU A 29 -1.87 -29.35 -17.64
N TYR A 30 -3.16 -29.59 -17.85
CA TYR A 30 -4.12 -28.50 -18.09
C TYR A 30 -4.51 -27.78 -16.80
N LEU A 31 -4.81 -28.52 -15.74
CA LEU A 31 -5.26 -27.94 -14.47
C LEU A 31 -4.21 -26.99 -13.84
N PRO A 32 -2.91 -27.35 -13.76
CA PRO A 32 -1.88 -26.42 -13.26
C PRO A 32 -1.77 -25.15 -14.09
N GLY A 33 -1.79 -25.27 -15.42
CA GLY A 33 -1.67 -24.12 -16.33
C GLY A 33 -2.84 -23.14 -16.18
N LEU A 34 -4.07 -23.63 -16.07
CA LEU A 34 -5.25 -22.79 -15.85
C LEU A 34 -5.20 -22.07 -14.50
N LYS A 35 -4.76 -22.75 -13.44
CA LYS A 35 -4.62 -22.13 -12.12
C LYS A 35 -3.51 -21.08 -12.09
N GLN A 36 -2.39 -21.34 -12.77
CA GLN A 36 -1.31 -20.37 -12.86
C GLN A 36 -1.78 -19.10 -13.58
N GLN A 37 -2.56 -19.22 -14.66
CA GLN A 37 -3.11 -18.06 -15.38
C GLN A 37 -4.07 -17.25 -14.50
N ALA A 38 -5.00 -17.93 -13.82
CA ALA A 38 -5.94 -17.27 -12.90
C ALA A 38 -5.22 -16.55 -11.74
N GLU A 39 -4.10 -17.12 -11.27
CA GLU A 39 -3.30 -16.51 -10.21
C GLU A 39 -2.50 -15.29 -10.69
N VAL A 40 -1.98 -15.33 -11.92
CA VAL A 40 -1.33 -14.16 -12.54
C VAL A 40 -2.33 -13.01 -12.73
N GLU A 41 -3.55 -13.31 -13.20
CA GLU A 41 -4.62 -12.31 -13.33
C GLU A 41 -5.02 -11.74 -11.96
N HIS A 42 -5.13 -12.60 -10.93
CA HIS A 42 -5.37 -12.17 -9.56
C HIS A 42 -4.31 -11.21 -9.05
N LEU A 43 -3.02 -11.54 -9.18
CA LEU A 43 -1.93 -10.67 -8.74
C LEU A 43 -1.88 -9.34 -9.50
N GLN A 44 -2.23 -9.32 -10.79
CA GLN A 44 -2.38 -8.08 -11.55
C GLN A 44 -3.50 -7.19 -10.99
N ASN A 45 -4.64 -7.77 -10.60
CA ASN A 45 -5.72 -7.02 -9.97
C ASN A 45 -5.30 -6.46 -8.59
N VAL A 46 -4.53 -7.22 -7.81
CA VAL A 46 -3.97 -6.76 -6.53
C VAL A 46 -3.01 -5.60 -6.76
N GLU A 47 -2.08 -5.73 -7.71
CA GLU A 47 -1.13 -4.69 -8.09
C GLU A 47 -1.84 -3.38 -8.46
N GLU A 48 -2.84 -3.47 -9.33
CA GLU A 48 -3.62 -2.31 -9.76
C GLU A 48 -4.34 -1.67 -8.57
N SER A 49 -4.92 -2.46 -7.67
CA SER A 49 -5.61 -1.96 -6.48
C SER A 49 -4.65 -1.25 -5.52
N MET A 50 -3.42 -1.77 -5.34
CA MET A 50 -2.37 -1.14 -4.53
C MET A 50 -1.93 0.21 -5.11
N VAL A 51 -1.75 0.28 -6.43
CA VAL A 51 -1.38 1.53 -7.12
C VAL A 51 -2.52 2.56 -7.07
N ARG A 52 -3.76 2.13 -7.27
CA ARG A 52 -4.95 2.99 -7.17
C ARG A 52 -5.14 3.54 -5.77
N PHE A 53 -5.05 2.68 -4.74
CA PHE A 53 -5.16 3.11 -3.35
C PHE A 53 -4.02 4.06 -2.94
N GLY A 54 -2.78 3.78 -3.36
CA GLY A 54 -1.64 4.68 -3.15
C GLY A 54 -1.88 6.06 -3.78
N SER A 55 -2.41 6.10 -5.01
CA SER A 55 -2.77 7.36 -5.67
C SER A 55 -3.92 8.09 -4.97
N ALA A 56 -4.90 7.37 -4.43
CA ALA A 56 -6.00 7.94 -3.65
C ALA A 56 -5.49 8.58 -2.35
N LEU A 57 -4.54 7.93 -1.68
CA LEU A 57 -3.86 8.47 -0.50
C LEU A 57 -3.05 9.73 -0.83
N GLU A 58 -2.25 9.73 -1.89
CA GLU A 58 -1.52 10.92 -2.33
C GLU A 58 -2.45 12.09 -2.67
N ASN A 59 -3.57 11.81 -3.32
CA ASN A 59 -4.60 12.81 -3.61
C ASN A 59 -5.26 13.35 -2.34
N ALA A 60 -5.51 12.50 -1.34
CA ALA A 60 -6.05 12.92 -0.06
C ALA A 60 -5.10 13.86 0.69
N ILE A 61 -3.80 13.52 0.70
CA ILE A 61 -2.74 14.35 1.29
C ILE A 61 -2.63 15.70 0.58
N SER A 62 -2.77 15.72 -0.76
CA SER A 62 -2.74 16.94 -1.55
C SER A 62 -3.96 17.84 -1.32
N LEU A 63 -5.17 17.26 -1.33
CA LEU A 63 -6.43 17.99 -1.23
C LEU A 63 -6.68 18.58 0.16
N LYS A 64 -6.11 17.98 1.22
CA LYS A 64 -6.20 18.51 2.59
C LYS A 64 -7.64 18.81 3.01
N ARG A 65 -8.55 17.88 2.76
CA ARG A 65 -9.99 18.01 3.06
C ARG A 65 -10.58 16.74 3.61
N GLU A 66 -11.67 16.87 4.36
CA GLU A 66 -12.44 15.72 4.83
C GLU A 66 -12.95 14.91 3.64
N LEU A 67 -12.62 13.62 3.64
CA LEU A 67 -13.02 12.67 2.62
C LEU A 67 -12.90 11.25 3.17
N SER A 68 -13.70 10.35 2.61
CA SER A 68 -13.62 8.92 2.86
C SER A 68 -13.58 8.20 1.52
N MET A 69 -12.61 7.32 1.33
CA MET A 69 -12.50 6.48 0.13
C MET A 69 -12.21 5.05 0.55
N SER A 70 -12.65 4.09 -0.25
CA SER A 70 -12.38 2.67 -0.02
C SER A 70 -12.04 2.01 -1.35
N GLU A 71 -10.94 1.28 -1.39
CA GLU A 71 -10.51 0.51 -2.56
C GLU A 71 -10.61 -0.99 -2.23
N PRO A 72 -11.39 -1.78 -3.00
CA PRO A 72 -11.44 -3.21 -2.82
C PRO A 72 -10.14 -3.88 -3.29
N VAL A 73 -9.72 -4.91 -2.59
CA VAL A 73 -8.57 -5.76 -2.92
C VAL A 73 -9.02 -7.20 -2.82
N VAL A 74 -8.84 -7.95 -3.91
CA VAL A 74 -9.10 -9.39 -3.91
C VAL A 74 -7.98 -10.05 -3.13
N LEU A 75 -8.30 -10.87 -2.13
CA LEU A 75 -7.30 -11.56 -1.32
C LEU A 75 -6.97 -12.97 -1.84
N GLY A 76 -7.88 -13.57 -2.59
CA GLY A 76 -7.72 -14.94 -3.10
C GLY A 76 -8.08 -15.08 -4.58
N GLY A 77 -7.26 -15.84 -5.29
CA GLY A 77 -7.42 -16.18 -6.70
C GLY A 77 -7.55 -17.69 -6.94
N GLY A 78 -7.37 -18.10 -8.20
CA GLY A 78 -7.28 -19.52 -8.58
C GLY A 78 -8.60 -20.29 -8.69
N ASP A 79 -9.75 -19.61 -8.64
CA ASP A 79 -11.06 -20.23 -8.87
C ASP A 79 -11.23 -20.55 -10.37
N ILE A 80 -11.44 -21.83 -10.69
CA ILE A 80 -11.68 -22.28 -12.07
C ILE A 80 -12.92 -23.17 -12.10
N LEU A 81 -13.64 -23.19 -13.23
CA LEU A 81 -14.95 -23.84 -13.39
C LEU A 81 -15.04 -25.29 -12.88
N LEU A 82 -13.91 -26.02 -12.82
CA LEU A 82 -13.84 -27.43 -12.42
C LEU A 82 -13.05 -27.66 -11.11
N HIS A 83 -12.57 -26.60 -10.44
CA HIS A 83 -11.82 -26.71 -9.18
C HIS A 83 -11.92 -25.42 -8.34
N SER A 84 -12.56 -25.49 -7.16
CA SER A 84 -12.88 -24.34 -6.30
C SER A 84 -11.83 -24.02 -5.22
N GLY A 85 -10.67 -24.67 -5.23
CA GLY A 85 -9.60 -24.39 -4.27
C GLY A 85 -9.00 -23.00 -4.52
N LYS A 86 -9.29 -22.05 -3.61
CA LYS A 86 -8.86 -20.66 -3.67
C LYS A 86 -7.55 -20.45 -2.92
N SER A 87 -6.70 -19.58 -3.45
CA SER A 87 -5.58 -19.01 -2.72
C SER A 87 -6.09 -17.98 -1.69
N SER A 88 -5.29 -17.62 -0.69
CA SER A 88 -5.68 -16.70 0.39
C SER A 88 -4.66 -15.59 0.55
N GLY A 89 -5.06 -14.43 1.01
CA GLY A 89 -4.17 -13.28 1.14
C GLY A 89 -4.35 -12.61 2.48
N THR A 90 -3.36 -11.82 2.85
CA THR A 90 -3.42 -10.89 3.97
C THR A 90 -3.11 -9.50 3.47
N ILE A 91 -3.92 -8.52 3.88
CA ILE A 91 -3.55 -7.11 3.78
C ILE A 91 -3.26 -6.57 5.18
N SER A 92 -2.24 -5.73 5.27
CA SER A 92 -1.83 -5.08 6.51
C SER A 92 -1.52 -3.61 6.27
N VAL A 93 -1.76 -2.81 7.30
CA VAL A 93 -1.38 -1.39 7.37
C VAL A 93 -0.54 -1.23 8.62
N GLU A 94 0.71 -0.81 8.45
CA GLU A 94 1.62 -0.62 9.57
C GLU A 94 2.06 0.84 9.63
N GLN A 95 2.26 1.32 10.85
CA GLN A 95 2.86 2.63 11.05
C GLN A 95 4.37 2.52 10.90
N GLU A 96 4.97 3.49 10.23
CA GLU A 96 6.43 3.61 10.19
C GLU A 96 7.00 3.80 11.60
N SER A 97 8.12 3.13 11.86
CA SER A 97 8.75 3.12 13.19
C SER A 97 9.27 4.49 13.60
N GLU A 98 9.70 5.31 12.65
CA GLU A 98 10.13 6.69 12.85
C GLU A 98 9.13 7.68 12.23
N PRO A 99 8.90 8.83 12.86
CA PRO A 99 8.13 9.90 12.26
C PRO A 99 8.86 10.42 11.00
N VAL A 100 8.10 10.68 9.95
CA VAL A 100 8.65 11.22 8.70
C VAL A 100 9.24 12.60 8.95
N ILE A 101 8.47 13.47 9.61
CA ILE A 101 8.91 14.81 10.04
C ILE A 101 8.34 15.12 11.41
N THR A 102 9.14 15.76 12.24
CA THR A 102 8.73 16.36 13.50
C THR A 102 8.74 17.88 13.34
N VAL A 103 7.60 18.50 13.61
CA VAL A 103 7.44 19.95 13.64
C VAL A 103 7.62 20.43 15.08
N GLY A 104 8.66 21.22 15.32
CA GLY A 104 8.91 21.85 16.60
C GLY A 104 8.49 23.32 16.59
N ILE A 105 7.56 23.68 17.48
CA ILE A 105 7.12 25.05 17.73
C ILE A 105 7.42 25.35 19.20
N ASP A 106 8.46 26.15 19.45
CA ASP A 106 9.00 26.41 20.79
C ASP A 106 9.28 25.12 21.58
N SER A 107 8.56 24.90 22.69
CA SER A 107 8.67 23.69 23.52
C SER A 107 7.77 22.54 23.05
N THR A 108 6.95 22.75 22.02
CA THR A 108 5.97 21.76 21.54
C THR A 108 6.53 21.03 20.33
N SER A 109 6.62 19.70 20.44
CA SER A 109 7.08 18.83 19.36
C SER A 109 5.92 17.99 18.85
N ILE A 110 5.66 18.05 17.55
CA ILE A 110 4.54 17.38 16.89
C ILE A 110 5.11 16.40 15.85
N PRO A 111 5.14 15.09 16.17
CA PRO A 111 5.59 14.08 15.22
C PRO A 111 4.49 13.83 14.17
N LEU A 112 4.87 13.84 12.90
CA LEU A 112 4.03 13.43 11.79
C LEU A 112 4.44 12.02 11.38
N HIS A 113 3.50 11.11 11.52
CA HIS A 113 3.67 9.72 11.15
C HIS A 113 3.20 9.46 9.74
N PHE A 114 3.66 8.33 9.22
CA PHE A 114 3.23 7.79 7.95
C PHE A 114 2.95 6.30 8.09
N VAL A 115 2.24 5.75 7.12
CA VAL A 115 1.91 4.34 7.08
C VAL A 115 2.48 3.70 5.82
N ASN A 116 2.79 2.43 5.93
CA ASN A 116 2.91 1.53 4.80
C ASN A 116 1.71 0.60 4.79
N PHE A 117 1.38 0.09 3.62
CA PHE A 117 0.37 -0.95 3.49
C PHE A 117 0.86 -2.02 2.53
N SER A 118 0.54 -3.26 2.85
CA SER A 118 1.10 -4.42 2.18
C SER A 118 0.05 -5.49 1.92
N TYR A 119 0.30 -6.27 0.88
CA TYR A 119 -0.41 -7.50 0.53
C TYR A 119 0.59 -8.65 0.54
N CYS A 120 0.30 -9.68 1.33
CA CYS A 120 1.06 -10.92 1.38
C CYS A 120 0.17 -12.10 0.97
N PRO A 121 0.54 -12.88 -0.05
CA PRO A 121 -0.09 -14.18 -0.31
C PRO A 121 0.14 -15.16 0.86
N VAL A 122 -0.87 -15.94 1.18
CA VAL A 122 -0.88 -16.99 2.20
C VAL A 122 -1.45 -18.28 1.61
N ASP A 123 -0.62 -19.31 1.53
CA ASP A 123 -0.94 -20.66 1.06
C ASP A 123 -1.44 -20.78 -0.40
N ASN A 124 -0.97 -21.84 -1.09
CA ASN A 124 -1.48 -22.30 -2.38
C ASN A 124 -1.38 -21.30 -3.55
N PHE A 125 -0.33 -20.49 -3.60
CA PHE A 125 -0.02 -19.66 -4.76
C PHE A 125 0.91 -20.40 -5.72
N TRP A 126 0.66 -20.24 -7.03
CA TRP A 126 1.62 -20.64 -8.07
C TRP A 126 2.73 -19.60 -8.25
N VAL A 127 2.50 -18.38 -7.76
CA VAL A 127 3.42 -17.25 -7.82
C VAL A 127 3.50 -16.61 -6.45
N ASP A 128 4.65 -16.78 -5.78
CA ASP A 128 4.88 -16.22 -4.44
C ASP A 128 5.32 -14.76 -4.52
N GLN A 129 4.38 -13.86 -4.76
CA GLN A 129 4.64 -12.43 -4.93
C GLN A 129 3.76 -11.57 -4.01
N GLY A 130 4.41 -10.70 -3.24
CA GLY A 130 3.77 -9.72 -2.36
C GLY A 130 4.02 -8.30 -2.84
N TYR A 131 3.13 -7.39 -2.42
CA TYR A 131 3.19 -5.98 -2.77
C TYR A 131 3.23 -5.13 -1.50
N THR A 132 4.07 -4.11 -1.46
CA THR A 132 4.12 -3.16 -0.34
C THR A 132 4.18 -1.75 -0.88
N TRP A 133 3.23 -0.90 -0.52
CA TRP A 133 3.31 0.52 -0.82
C TRP A 133 4.01 1.25 0.32
N GLN A 134 4.96 2.11 -0.03
CA GLN A 134 5.69 2.94 0.92
C GLN A 134 6.08 4.26 0.24
N TYR A 135 5.92 5.39 0.93
CA TYR A 135 6.42 6.71 0.49
C TYR A 135 6.10 7.11 -0.97
N GLY A 136 4.94 6.70 -1.51
CA GLY A 136 4.51 7.07 -2.86
C GLY A 136 5.00 6.13 -3.99
N TYR A 137 5.45 4.94 -3.67
CA TYR A 137 5.76 3.89 -4.65
C TYR A 137 5.37 2.51 -4.15
N VAL A 138 5.22 1.56 -5.06
CA VAL A 138 4.93 0.16 -4.74
C VAL A 138 6.19 -0.66 -4.95
N ASN A 139 6.48 -1.49 -3.97
CA ASN A 139 7.51 -2.50 -3.98
C ASN A 139 6.89 -3.87 -4.24
N ILE A 140 7.61 -4.69 -4.99
CA ILE A 140 7.35 -6.11 -5.15
C ILE A 140 8.37 -6.87 -4.32
N SER A 141 7.90 -7.87 -3.58
CA SER A 141 8.75 -8.77 -2.80
C SER A 141 8.41 -10.22 -3.15
N ARG A 142 9.41 -11.09 -3.18
CA ARG A 142 9.16 -12.53 -3.25
C ARG A 142 8.69 -13.01 -1.89
N VAL A 143 7.72 -13.91 -1.85
CA VAL A 143 7.25 -14.51 -0.59
C VAL A 143 7.82 -15.92 -0.45
N SER A 144 8.23 -16.27 0.76
CA SER A 144 8.62 -17.66 1.07
C SER A 144 8.29 -17.94 2.53
N GLY A 145 7.47 -18.97 2.77
CA GLY A 145 7.05 -19.35 4.13
C GLY A 145 6.35 -18.22 4.90
N GLY A 146 5.54 -17.41 4.21
CA GLY A 146 4.83 -16.27 4.80
C GLY A 146 5.70 -15.05 5.10
N LYS A 147 6.96 -15.02 4.66
CA LYS A 147 7.87 -13.87 4.81
C LYS A 147 8.17 -13.24 3.46
N MET A 148 8.15 -11.91 3.41
CA MET A 148 8.60 -11.14 2.26
C MET A 148 10.13 -11.05 2.25
N SER A 149 10.73 -11.25 1.08
CA SER A 149 12.14 -11.01 0.80
C SER A 149 12.41 -9.50 0.61
N ASP A 150 13.66 -9.16 0.29
CA ASP A 150 14.03 -7.78 -0.03
C ASP A 150 13.13 -7.18 -1.14
N PRO A 151 12.57 -5.98 -0.91
CA PRO A 151 11.68 -5.34 -1.86
C PRO A 151 12.42 -4.78 -3.08
N VAL A 152 11.77 -4.86 -4.24
CA VAL A 152 12.21 -4.22 -5.49
C VAL A 152 11.14 -3.21 -5.93
N PRO A 153 11.50 -1.96 -6.25
CA PRO A 153 10.53 -0.98 -6.71
C PRO A 153 9.90 -1.41 -8.04
N LEU A 154 8.57 -1.42 -8.08
CA LEU A 154 7.80 -1.82 -9.27
C LEU A 154 7.87 -0.74 -10.37
N GLN A 155 7.72 0.53 -9.99
CA GLN A 155 7.64 1.62 -10.96
C GLN A 155 9.01 2.18 -11.39
N TYR A 156 10.11 1.71 -10.80
CA TYR A 156 11.44 2.29 -11.01
C TYR A 156 12.49 1.21 -11.23
N SER A 157 13.45 1.50 -12.12
CA SER A 157 14.53 0.56 -12.42
C SER A 157 15.54 0.40 -11.28
N THR A 158 15.67 1.41 -10.41
CA THR A 158 16.63 1.46 -9.30
C THR A 158 16.09 2.30 -8.16
N MET A 159 16.56 2.03 -6.94
CA MET A 159 16.17 2.77 -5.74
C MET A 159 16.64 4.24 -5.75
N GLU A 160 17.80 4.48 -6.35
CA GLU A 160 18.32 5.84 -6.58
C GLU A 160 17.34 6.73 -7.38
N LYS A 161 16.60 6.15 -8.34
CA LYS A 161 15.57 6.90 -9.09
C LYS A 161 14.32 7.17 -8.27
N VAL A 162 13.98 6.27 -7.34
CA VAL A 162 12.88 6.47 -6.39
C VAL A 162 13.22 7.67 -5.52
N GLU A 163 14.41 7.67 -4.92
CA GLU A 163 14.94 8.77 -4.13
C GLU A 163 14.94 10.06 -4.94
N GLN A 164 15.56 10.11 -6.11
CA GLN A 164 15.56 11.32 -6.95
C GLN A 164 14.16 11.85 -7.26
N LYS A 165 13.15 11.00 -7.50
CA LYS A 165 11.78 11.46 -7.72
C LYS A 165 11.13 11.95 -6.43
N ILE A 166 11.27 11.23 -5.32
CA ILE A 166 10.77 11.66 -4.01
C ILE A 166 11.37 13.02 -3.64
N LEU A 167 12.67 13.17 -3.83
CA LEU A 167 13.49 14.32 -3.46
C LEU A 167 13.29 15.55 -4.37
N LEU A 168 13.26 15.36 -5.69
CA LEU A 168 13.26 16.49 -6.65
C LEU A 168 11.86 16.89 -7.10
N ASN A 169 10.92 15.94 -7.20
CA ASN A 169 9.65 16.13 -7.91
C ASN A 169 8.41 15.64 -7.15
N SER A 170 8.50 15.05 -5.95
CA SER A 170 7.29 14.55 -5.30
C SER A 170 6.43 15.70 -4.78
N SER A 171 5.26 15.84 -5.39
CA SER A 171 4.13 16.54 -4.82
C SER A 171 3.80 16.02 -3.43
N LEU A 172 4.06 14.73 -3.16
CA LEU A 172 3.75 14.08 -1.89
C LEU A 172 4.46 14.74 -0.71
N GLY A 173 5.80 14.82 -0.72
CA GLY A 173 6.55 15.44 0.37
C GLY A 173 6.10 16.88 0.62
N ARG A 174 5.99 17.69 -0.45
CA ARG A 174 5.52 19.08 -0.37
C ARG A 174 4.06 19.21 0.08
N SER A 175 3.26 18.16 -0.12
CA SER A 175 1.87 18.14 0.31
C SER A 175 1.71 17.72 1.76
N LEU A 176 2.66 16.96 2.32
CA LEU A 176 2.67 16.58 3.74
C LEU A 176 2.79 17.81 4.64
N ILE A 177 3.64 18.76 4.27
CA ILE A 177 3.83 20.03 5.01
C ILE A 177 3.87 21.19 4.03
N HIS A 178 2.94 22.12 4.20
CA HIS A 178 2.87 23.36 3.43
C HIS A 178 2.73 24.55 4.38
N HIS A 179 3.43 25.63 4.10
CA HIS A 179 3.27 26.89 4.82
C HIS A 179 2.70 27.95 3.89
N ASP A 180 1.77 28.73 4.43
CA ASP A 180 1.22 29.91 3.77
C ASP A 180 1.52 31.14 4.62
N CYS A 181 2.16 32.14 4.02
CA CYS A 181 2.44 33.43 4.63
C CYS A 181 1.56 34.48 3.97
N THR A 182 0.74 35.13 4.78
CA THR A 182 -0.20 36.16 4.29
C THR A 182 0.44 37.55 4.13
N SER A 183 1.68 37.76 4.58
CA SER A 183 2.39 39.05 4.49
C SER A 183 3.86 38.90 4.06
N GLU A 184 4.42 39.96 3.48
CA GLU A 184 5.84 40.05 3.08
C GLU A 184 6.82 39.84 4.26
N SER A 185 6.35 40.06 5.50
CA SER A 185 7.13 39.85 6.73
C SER A 185 6.87 38.50 7.41
N CYS A 186 5.97 37.64 6.88
CA CYS A 186 5.57 36.36 7.49
C CYS A 186 5.20 36.44 8.99
N ASN A 187 4.61 37.54 9.46
CA ASN A 187 4.25 37.69 10.89
C ASN A 187 3.14 36.70 11.31
N ASN A 188 2.30 36.28 10.37
CA ASN A 188 1.25 35.28 10.57
C ASN A 188 1.50 34.12 9.61
N LEU A 189 1.99 33.01 10.14
CA LEU A 189 2.28 31.79 9.40
C LEU A 189 1.13 30.79 9.60
N THR A 190 0.55 30.29 8.52
CA THR A 190 -0.35 29.13 8.59
C THR A 190 0.39 27.89 8.13
N LEU A 191 0.57 26.93 9.03
CA LEU A 191 1.21 25.65 8.73
C LEU A 191 0.12 24.59 8.53
N TYR A 192 0.12 23.96 7.37
CA TYR A 192 -0.69 22.79 7.06
C TYR A 192 0.19 21.56 7.20
N ALA A 193 -0.20 20.64 8.09
CA ALA A 193 0.51 19.40 8.33
C ALA A 193 -0.44 18.22 8.16
N VAL A 194 0.03 17.16 7.51
CA VAL A 194 -0.72 15.91 7.33
C VAL A 194 -0.06 14.81 8.16
N ASN A 195 -0.85 14.16 9.00
CA ASN A 195 -0.46 13.01 9.80
C ASN A 195 -1.19 11.79 9.26
N VAL A 196 -0.48 10.73 8.89
CA VAL A 196 -1.09 9.50 8.38
C VAL A 196 -0.87 8.37 9.39
N VAL A 197 -1.97 7.79 9.88
CA VAL A 197 -1.95 6.82 10.98
C VAL A 197 -2.77 5.57 10.62
N PRO A 198 -2.42 4.40 11.16
CA PRO A 198 -3.24 3.21 10.98
C PRO A 198 -4.54 3.32 11.78
N GLY A 199 -5.63 2.81 11.21
CA GLY A 199 -6.90 2.67 11.90
C GLY A 199 -6.95 1.46 12.82
N VAL A 200 -8.05 1.33 13.57
CA VAL A 200 -8.26 0.24 14.55
C VAL A 200 -8.20 -1.14 13.90
N LYS A 201 -8.74 -1.26 12.67
CA LYS A 201 -8.59 -2.44 11.84
C LYS A 201 -7.46 -2.18 10.86
N ASN A 202 -6.33 -2.84 11.06
CA ASN A 202 -5.13 -2.65 10.25
C ASN A 202 -4.59 -3.98 9.70
N PHE A 203 -5.34 -5.06 9.83
CA PHE A 203 -5.02 -6.38 9.32
C PHE A 203 -6.31 -7.10 8.91
N THR A 204 -6.35 -7.63 7.69
CA THR A 204 -7.43 -8.47 7.19
C THR A 204 -6.85 -9.66 6.44
N SER A 205 -7.36 -10.86 6.68
CA SER A 205 -6.96 -12.08 5.98
C SER A 205 -8.16 -12.85 5.47
N GLY A 206 -7.96 -13.57 4.36
CA GLY A 206 -8.98 -14.45 3.81
C GLY A 206 -8.82 -14.71 2.31
N ASN A 207 -9.82 -15.35 1.73
CA ASN A 207 -9.85 -15.74 0.31
C ASN A 207 -10.96 -15.01 -0.48
N GLY A 208 -11.50 -13.94 0.10
CA GLY A 208 -12.57 -13.12 -0.48
C GLY A 208 -12.07 -11.75 -0.95
N VAL A 209 -12.96 -10.77 -0.94
CA VAL A 209 -12.61 -9.36 -1.20
C VAL A 209 -12.47 -8.65 0.15
N ALA A 210 -11.33 -8.05 0.38
CA ALA A 210 -11.12 -7.08 1.45
C ALA A 210 -11.07 -5.67 0.86
N SER A 211 -10.88 -4.66 1.70
CA SER A 211 -10.68 -3.30 1.21
C SER A 211 -9.75 -2.50 2.09
N PHE A 212 -9.02 -1.58 1.46
CA PHE A 212 -8.37 -0.49 2.16
C PHE A 212 -9.31 0.70 2.23
N THR A 213 -9.53 1.25 3.41
CA THR A 213 -10.36 2.42 3.64
C THR A 213 -9.51 3.54 4.20
N LEU A 214 -9.55 4.69 3.55
CA LEU A 214 -8.94 5.93 4.02
C LEU A 214 -10.02 6.91 4.48
N LYS A 215 -9.82 7.51 5.65
CA LYS A 215 -10.68 8.54 6.22
C LYS A 215 -9.84 9.74 6.62
N THR A 216 -10.22 10.92 6.18
CA THR A 216 -9.52 12.17 6.47
C THR A 216 -10.36 13.02 7.42
N GLU A 217 -9.75 13.47 8.51
CA GLU A 217 -10.37 14.34 9.52
C GLU A 217 -9.51 15.58 9.71
N MET A 218 -10.14 16.75 9.79
CA MET A 218 -9.45 17.98 10.13
C MET A 218 -9.43 18.16 11.65
N GLU A 219 -8.26 18.44 12.20
CA GLU A 219 -8.17 18.87 13.59
C GLU A 219 -8.50 20.35 13.74
N GLU A 220 -9.00 20.72 14.92
CA GLU A 220 -9.20 22.12 15.28
C GLU A 220 -7.87 22.88 15.16
N PRO A 221 -7.86 24.05 14.47
CA PRO A 221 -6.64 24.83 14.29
C PRO A 221 -6.04 25.23 15.64
N ARG A 222 -4.74 24.97 15.82
CA ARG A 222 -4.01 25.36 17.02
C ARG A 222 -3.28 26.68 16.76
N LEU A 223 -3.57 27.69 17.57
CA LEU A 223 -2.91 28.98 17.51
C LEU A 223 -1.75 29.02 18.52
N PHE A 224 -0.57 29.38 18.03
CA PHE A 224 0.61 29.68 18.82
C PHE A 224 0.93 31.17 18.66
N GLU A 225 0.92 31.90 19.76
CA GLU A 225 1.21 33.34 19.77
C GLU A 225 2.65 33.57 20.22
N HIS A 226 3.30 34.58 19.64
CA HIS A 226 4.67 34.98 19.99
C HIS A 226 5.68 33.81 19.89
N VAL A 227 5.69 33.13 18.75
CA VAL A 227 6.62 32.02 18.50
C VAL A 227 8.02 32.56 18.25
N ASP A 228 8.97 32.09 19.07
CA ASP A 228 10.39 32.46 18.97
C ASP A 228 11.16 31.48 18.07
N SER A 229 10.72 30.22 18.02
CA SER A 229 11.42 29.17 17.29
C SER A 229 10.48 28.20 16.57
N LEU A 230 10.74 28.00 15.28
CA LEU A 230 10.16 26.97 14.43
C LEU A 230 11.29 26.12 13.86
N TYR A 231 11.26 24.82 14.10
CA TYR A 231 12.23 23.90 13.54
C TYR A 231 11.54 22.65 12.97
N PHE A 232 12.21 22.04 12.00
CA PHE A 232 11.79 20.79 11.39
C PHE A 232 12.91 19.77 11.56
N SER A 233 12.55 18.55 11.94
CA SER A 233 13.48 17.42 12.03
C SER A 233 12.89 16.26 11.25
N ALA A 234 13.60 15.73 10.26
CA ALA A 234 13.18 14.52 9.55
C ALA A 234 13.77 13.27 10.23
N GLY A 235 13.02 12.16 10.21
CA GLY A 235 13.55 10.83 10.51
C GLY A 235 14.46 10.31 9.40
N ASP A 236 15.01 9.11 9.56
CA ASP A 236 15.83 8.45 8.50
C ASP A 236 14.93 7.86 7.41
N THR A 237 14.24 8.75 6.69
CA THR A 237 13.28 8.42 5.64
C THR A 237 13.69 9.09 4.33
N PRO A 238 13.12 8.68 3.18
CA PRO A 238 13.32 9.39 1.90
C PRO A 238 12.92 10.87 1.92
N PHE A 239 12.28 11.36 2.99
CA PHE A 239 11.94 12.77 3.19
C PHE A 239 13.01 13.58 3.94
N LYS A 240 14.20 13.02 4.20
CA LYS A 240 15.29 13.72 4.91
C LYS A 240 15.63 15.09 4.30
N ASP A 241 15.68 15.19 2.97
CA ASP A 241 15.97 16.47 2.31
C ASP A 241 14.80 17.45 2.34
N LEU A 242 13.59 17.00 2.69
CA LEU A 242 12.46 17.89 2.94
C LEU A 242 12.72 18.78 4.15
N GLN A 243 13.48 18.30 5.14
CA GLN A 243 13.98 19.11 6.23
C GLN A 243 14.83 20.28 5.72
N THR A 244 15.75 20.03 4.79
CA THR A 244 16.61 21.06 4.19
C THR A 244 15.79 22.10 3.44
N TRP A 245 14.78 21.65 2.68
CA TRP A 245 13.85 22.56 1.98
C TRP A 245 13.01 23.41 2.95
N LEU A 246 12.40 22.80 3.97
CA LEU A 246 11.63 23.52 4.98
C LEU A 246 12.50 24.50 5.76
N SER A 247 13.71 24.07 6.14
CA SER A 247 14.67 24.90 6.87
C SER A 247 15.20 26.06 6.03
N SER A 248 15.33 25.90 4.71
CA SER A 248 15.68 27.02 3.80
C SER A 248 14.57 28.08 3.72
N LYS A 249 13.35 27.71 4.11
CA LYS A 249 12.17 28.58 4.14
C LYS A 249 11.86 29.08 5.55
N ASN A 250 12.61 28.64 6.57
CA ASN A 250 12.54 29.19 7.91
C ASN A 250 12.96 30.66 7.86
N THR A 251 11.96 31.51 7.69
CA THR A 251 12.05 32.91 8.00
C THR A 251 12.12 32.99 9.52
N THR A 252 13.10 33.71 10.05
CA THR A 252 13.16 34.03 11.47
C THR A 252 11.87 34.72 11.86
N LEU A 253 10.95 33.98 12.49
CA LEU A 253 9.71 34.52 13.03
C LEU A 253 10.13 35.37 14.23
N GLY A 254 10.27 36.68 14.02
CA GLY A 254 10.59 37.62 15.10
C GLY A 254 9.38 37.86 16.00
N GLY A 255 8.89 36.81 16.68
CA GLY A 255 7.71 36.86 17.57
C GLY A 255 6.38 36.86 16.82
N GLY A 256 6.29 36.16 15.68
CA GLY A 256 5.06 36.03 14.89
C GLY A 256 4.09 35.00 15.46
N ASN A 257 2.85 34.98 14.94
CA ASN A 257 1.85 33.98 15.30
C ASN A 257 1.86 32.83 14.29
N ILE A 258 1.77 31.59 14.78
CA ILE A 258 1.64 30.39 13.95
C ILE A 258 0.26 29.78 14.16
N THR A 259 -0.49 29.58 13.07
CA THR A 259 -1.70 28.75 13.07
C THR A 259 -1.37 27.40 12.47
N LEU A 260 -1.43 26.33 13.27
CA LEU A 260 -1.26 24.96 12.81
C LEU A 260 -2.63 24.36 12.47
N LYS A 261 -2.80 23.97 11.21
CA LYS A 261 -3.93 23.17 10.73
C LYS A 261 -3.44 21.77 10.44
N MET A 262 -3.84 20.83 11.31
CA MET A 262 -3.47 19.43 11.17
C MET A 262 -4.60 18.64 10.53
N ILE A 263 -4.22 17.71 9.67
CA ILE A 263 -5.14 16.80 8.99
C ILE A 263 -4.67 15.39 9.29
N THR A 264 -5.55 14.61 9.90
CA THR A 264 -5.28 13.23 10.26
C THR A 264 -5.96 12.31 9.25
N ILE A 265 -5.15 11.54 8.53
CA ILE A 265 -5.61 10.51 7.59
C ILE A 265 -5.46 9.16 8.28
N THR A 266 -6.58 8.51 8.52
CA THR A 266 -6.63 7.16 9.07
C THR A 266 -6.77 6.15 7.94
N VAL A 267 -5.86 5.18 7.88
CA VAL A 267 -5.87 4.08 6.89
C VAL A 267 -6.20 2.78 7.58
N SER A 268 -7.25 2.09 7.14
CA SER A 268 -7.77 0.87 7.76
C SER A 268 -8.05 -0.22 6.73
N THR A 269 -8.17 -1.45 7.21
CA THR A 269 -8.58 -2.61 6.41
C THR A 269 -9.98 -3.07 6.83
N SER A 270 -10.76 -3.59 5.89
CA SER A 270 -12.05 -4.24 6.19
C SER A 270 -12.36 -5.43 5.30
#